data_AF-A0A1C5ZNM7-F1
#
_entry.id   AF-A0A1C5ZNM7-F1
#
_cell.length_a   1.000
_cell.length_b   1.000
_cell.length_c   1.000
_cell.angle_alpha   90.00
_cell.angle_beta   90.00
_cell.angle_gamma   90.00
#
_symmetry.space_group_name_H-M   'P 1'
#
loop_
_entity.id
_entity.type
_entity.pdbx_description
1 polymer ?
#
loop_
_entity_poly.entity_id
_entity_poly.type
_entity_poly.pdbx_seq_one_letter_code
_entity_poly.pdbx_strand_id
1 'polypeptide(L)'
;MWSGLKSKFTTPEVAAKAVRPGDWVDYGFGAGFSELMDRALAERREELTDVKICGGLVIRPRIEVVECDPEQRALSYYSWHIEDYERGLQTRGLVKFTPVMLRSLPYQYRDRHIRCDVAFVPVSLPDSRGYYGLGISNYTWRTILKCVRTVVFEINERLPRLHGMDFIGYMLARRTILWRGSMNLCLNAAIGSPVERTLRSPSWW
;
A
#
# COMPACT_ATOMS: atom_id res chain seq x y z
N MET A 1 -19.76 18.29 -8.25
CA MET A 1 -19.08 17.10 -7.68
C MET A 1 -17.56 17.18 -7.85
N TRP A 2 -17.02 17.49 -9.06
CA TRP A 2 -15.59 17.73 -9.28
C TRP A 2 -15.03 18.92 -8.46
N SER A 3 -15.76 20.04 -8.37
CA SER A 3 -15.29 21.28 -7.72
C SER A 3 -14.82 21.13 -6.27
N GLY A 4 -15.39 20.22 -5.47
CA GLY A 4 -14.98 19.95 -4.09
C GLY A 4 -13.77 19.00 -3.94
N LEU A 5 -13.29 18.42 -5.05
CA LEU A 5 -12.15 17.52 -5.07
C LEU A 5 -10.82 18.26 -5.29
N LYS A 6 -10.84 19.39 -6.02
CA LYS A 6 -9.64 20.19 -6.34
C LYS A 6 -8.85 20.57 -5.08
N SER A 7 -9.54 20.93 -4.00
CA SER A 7 -8.91 21.31 -2.72
C SER A 7 -8.37 20.14 -1.92
N LYS A 8 -8.62 18.89 -2.34
CA LYS A 8 -8.12 17.68 -1.68
C LYS A 8 -6.87 17.11 -2.35
N PHE A 9 -6.49 17.66 -3.51
CA PHE A 9 -5.21 17.34 -4.14
C PHE A 9 -4.09 18.02 -3.37
N THR A 10 -3.08 17.25 -2.99
CA THR A 10 -1.89 17.73 -2.28
C THR A 10 -0.70 16.87 -2.64
N THR A 11 0.53 17.19 -2.24
CA THR A 11 1.71 16.35 -2.53
C THR A 11 1.84 15.15 -1.57
N PRO A 12 2.62 14.10 -1.90
CA PRO A 12 2.84 12.95 -1.02
C PRO A 12 3.36 13.35 0.37
N GLU A 13 4.25 14.34 0.43
CA GLU A 13 4.87 14.81 1.67
C GLU A 13 3.83 15.45 2.60
N VAL A 14 2.87 16.20 2.02
CA VAL A 14 1.74 16.75 2.78
C VAL A 14 0.74 15.66 3.15
N ALA A 15 0.47 14.72 2.24
CA ALA A 15 -0.45 13.61 2.50
C ALA A 15 0.04 12.70 3.63
N ALA A 16 1.35 12.45 3.68
CA ALA A 16 1.99 11.62 4.70
C ALA A 16 1.81 12.20 6.11
N LYS A 17 1.60 13.52 6.27
CA LYS A 17 1.28 14.18 7.55
C LYS A 17 -0.03 13.71 8.19
N ALA A 18 -0.86 12.96 7.46
CA ALA A 18 -2.01 12.27 8.03
C ALA A 18 -1.63 11.21 9.08
N VAL A 19 -0.41 10.64 8.97
CA VAL A 19 0.15 9.67 9.91
C VAL A 19 0.76 10.41 11.11
N ARG A 20 0.40 9.94 12.30
CA ARG A 20 0.80 10.46 13.60
C ARG A 20 1.61 9.39 14.36
N PRO A 21 2.43 9.80 15.35
CA PRO A 21 3.06 8.84 16.25
C PRO A 21 2.05 7.84 16.84
N GLY A 22 2.43 6.55 16.90
CA GLY A 22 1.60 5.47 17.44
C GLY A 22 0.57 4.87 16.46
N ASP A 23 0.38 5.44 15.26
CA ASP A 23 -0.62 4.98 14.30
C ASP A 23 -0.27 3.61 13.68
N TRP A 24 -1.33 2.89 13.29
CA TRP A 24 -1.25 1.77 12.36
C TRP A 24 -1.63 2.20 10.95
N VAL A 25 -0.79 1.86 9.96
CA VAL A 25 -0.95 2.23 8.55
C VAL A 25 -1.09 0.97 7.69
N ASP A 26 -2.07 0.92 6.80
CA ASP A 26 -2.24 -0.20 5.85
C ASP A 26 -1.82 0.23 4.44
N TYR A 27 -0.89 -0.53 3.84
CA TYR A 27 -0.35 -0.31 2.50
C TYR A 27 -0.99 -1.20 1.42
N GLY A 28 -1.82 -2.17 1.81
CA GLY A 28 -2.37 -3.18 0.92
C GLY A 28 -1.44 -4.37 0.67
N PHE A 29 -1.69 -5.06 -0.43
CA PHE A 29 -0.96 -6.28 -0.82
C PHE A 29 -0.56 -6.27 -2.28
N GLY A 30 0.53 -6.99 -2.60
CA GLY A 30 0.84 -7.30 -4.00
C GLY A 30 1.15 -6.06 -4.80
N ALA A 31 0.60 -6.03 -6.02
CA ALA A 31 0.66 -4.87 -6.91
C ALA A 31 -0.21 -3.66 -6.47
N GLY A 32 -0.72 -3.69 -5.22
CA GLY A 32 -1.47 -2.62 -4.58
C GLY A 32 -0.67 -1.90 -3.50
N PHE A 33 0.64 -2.12 -3.45
CA PHE A 33 1.56 -1.39 -2.59
C PHE A 33 1.63 0.09 -3.01
N SER A 34 1.48 1.00 -2.04
CA SER A 34 1.48 2.46 -2.30
C SER A 34 2.92 3.01 -2.25
N GLU A 35 3.63 2.91 -3.36
CA GLU A 35 5.07 3.21 -3.45
C GLU A 35 5.42 4.65 -3.09
N LEU A 36 4.63 5.61 -3.57
CA LEU A 36 4.92 7.03 -3.37
C LEU A 36 4.62 7.45 -1.94
N MET A 37 3.56 6.87 -1.36
CA MET A 37 3.26 7.08 0.05
C MET A 37 4.24 6.36 0.99
N ASP A 38 4.78 5.21 0.59
CA ASP A 38 5.85 4.53 1.34
C ASP A 38 7.10 5.42 1.45
N ARG A 39 7.58 5.96 0.33
CA ARG A 39 8.70 6.90 0.32
C ARG A 39 8.41 8.15 1.14
N ALA A 40 7.24 8.77 0.95
CA ALA A 40 6.88 9.98 1.66
C ALA A 40 6.76 9.76 3.19
N LEU A 41 6.35 8.56 3.63
CA LEU A 41 6.34 8.22 5.05
C LEU A 41 7.75 7.96 5.58
N ALA A 42 8.61 7.30 4.80
CA ALA A 42 10.02 7.06 5.14
C ALA A 42 10.79 8.36 5.37
N GLU A 43 10.56 9.39 4.55
CA GLU A 43 11.18 10.72 4.72
C GLU A 43 10.79 11.40 6.05
N ARG A 44 9.67 10.99 6.67
CA ARG A 44 9.21 11.52 7.96
C ARG A 44 9.72 10.73 9.16
N ARG A 45 10.66 9.80 8.99
CA ARG A 45 11.21 8.95 10.07
C ARG A 45 11.63 9.73 11.32
N GLU A 46 12.28 10.88 11.15
CA GLU A 46 12.76 11.71 12.26
C GLU A 46 11.62 12.39 13.06
N GLU A 47 10.42 12.52 12.48
CA GLU A 47 9.26 13.17 13.10
C GLU A 47 8.34 12.17 13.84
N LEU A 48 8.57 10.87 13.66
CA LEU A 48 7.63 9.82 14.04
C LEU A 48 8.23 8.92 15.13
N THR A 49 7.34 8.30 15.89
CA THR A 49 7.70 7.23 16.82
C THR A 49 6.57 6.22 16.89
N ASP A 50 6.94 4.95 17.01
CA ASP A 50 6.01 3.84 17.22
C ASP A 50 4.91 3.72 16.15
N VAL A 51 5.24 3.98 14.88
CA VAL A 51 4.33 3.78 13.75
C VAL A 51 4.47 2.36 13.21
N LYS A 52 3.33 1.68 13.00
CA LYS A 52 3.29 0.30 12.51
C LYS A 52 2.70 0.30 11.11
N ILE A 53 3.35 -0.40 10.20
CA ILE A 53 2.92 -0.54 8.82
C ILE A 53 2.51 -2.00 8.61
N CYS A 54 1.30 -2.21 8.09
CA CYS A 54 0.82 -3.50 7.64
C CYS A 54 0.87 -3.58 6.11
N GLY A 55 1.43 -4.66 5.59
CA GLY A 55 1.41 -4.98 4.17
C GLY A 55 1.71 -6.44 3.89
N GLY A 56 2.14 -6.76 2.68
CA GLY A 56 2.62 -8.10 2.33
C GLY A 56 2.59 -8.38 0.83
N LEU A 57 3.24 -9.47 0.41
CA LEU A 57 3.36 -9.86 -1.00
C LEU A 57 4.01 -8.74 -1.83
N VAL A 58 5.08 -8.13 -1.36
CA VAL A 58 5.71 -7.01 -2.09
C VAL A 58 6.49 -7.55 -3.29
N ILE A 59 5.99 -7.29 -4.50
CA ILE A 59 6.55 -7.85 -5.76
C ILE A 59 7.79 -7.04 -6.22
N ARG A 60 7.81 -5.73 -5.94
CA ARG A 60 8.84 -4.67 -6.10
C ARG A 60 8.06 -3.35 -5.98
N PRO A 61 8.50 -2.30 -5.25
CA PRO A 61 9.85 -1.86 -4.95
C PRO A 61 10.32 -2.25 -3.53
N ARG A 62 11.47 -1.71 -3.12
CA ARG A 62 11.95 -1.76 -1.73
C ARG A 62 10.87 -1.19 -0.79
N ILE A 63 10.85 -1.68 0.45
CA ILE A 63 10.00 -1.09 1.49
C ILE A 63 10.81 0.03 2.14
N GLU A 64 10.65 1.26 1.65
CA GLU A 64 11.47 2.42 2.04
C GLU A 64 11.38 2.69 3.55
N VAL A 65 10.20 2.48 4.17
CA VAL A 65 10.06 2.61 5.64
C VAL A 65 10.90 1.62 6.43
N VAL A 66 11.22 0.45 5.87
CA VAL A 66 12.12 -0.52 6.50
C VAL A 66 13.59 -0.16 6.25
N GLU A 67 13.90 0.23 5.02
CA GLU A 67 15.28 0.52 4.61
C GLU A 67 15.83 1.80 5.27
N CYS A 68 14.99 2.82 5.47
CA CYS A 68 15.39 4.06 6.14
C CYS A 68 15.55 3.92 7.66
N ASP A 69 14.99 2.87 8.26
CA ASP A 69 14.97 2.67 9.71
C ASP A 69 15.47 1.28 10.14
N PRO A 70 16.74 0.92 9.87
CA PRO A 70 17.28 -0.40 10.20
C PRO A 70 17.33 -0.69 11.71
N GLU A 71 17.27 0.35 12.55
CA GLU A 71 17.19 0.24 14.02
C GLU A 71 15.75 0.15 14.54
N GLN A 72 14.74 0.33 13.67
CA GLN A 72 13.31 0.32 14.01
C GLN A 72 12.92 1.29 15.14
N ARG A 73 13.59 2.44 15.25
CA ARG A 73 13.33 3.42 16.33
C ARG A 73 11.99 4.14 16.16
N ALA A 74 11.51 4.27 14.93
CA ALA A 74 10.30 5.01 14.58
C ALA A 74 9.27 4.14 13.86
N LEU A 75 9.74 3.26 12.97
CA LEU A 75 8.90 2.52 12.02
C LEU A 75 9.07 1.02 12.22
N SER A 76 7.96 0.28 12.24
CA SER A 76 7.94 -1.18 12.30
C SER A 76 7.04 -1.74 11.20
N TYR A 77 7.56 -2.69 10.41
CA TYR A 77 6.81 -3.32 9.33
C TYR A 77 6.34 -4.72 9.71
N TYR A 78 5.04 -4.95 9.52
CA TYR A 78 4.34 -6.19 9.75
C TYR A 78 3.81 -6.71 8.41
N SER A 79 4.25 -7.91 8.05
CA SER A 79 3.81 -8.57 6.83
C SER A 79 2.85 -9.70 7.14
N TRP A 80 1.74 -9.76 6.42
CA TRP A 80 0.82 -10.90 6.46
C TRP A 80 1.21 -12.03 5.50
N HIS A 81 2.14 -11.77 4.57
CA HIS A 81 2.59 -12.73 3.58
C HIS A 81 4.02 -12.42 3.15
N ILE A 82 4.94 -13.34 3.45
CA ILE A 82 6.38 -13.17 3.23
C ILE A 82 6.80 -13.79 1.89
N GLU A 83 7.19 -12.95 0.93
CA GLU A 83 7.89 -13.35 -0.29
C GLU A 83 9.42 -13.23 -0.15
N ASP A 84 10.16 -13.55 -1.21
CA ASP A 84 11.64 -13.57 -1.23
C ASP A 84 12.30 -12.31 -0.67
N TYR A 85 11.85 -11.12 -1.10
CA TYR A 85 12.41 -9.86 -0.61
C TYR A 85 12.14 -9.65 0.89
N GLU A 86 10.90 -9.85 1.31
CA GLU A 86 10.49 -9.73 2.72
C GLU A 86 11.16 -10.79 3.60
N ARG A 87 11.46 -11.98 3.06
CA ARG A 87 12.18 -13.06 3.75
C ARG A 87 13.59 -12.64 4.13
N GLY A 88 14.30 -11.98 3.21
CA GLY A 88 15.64 -11.43 3.50
C GLY A 88 15.61 -10.37 4.61
N LEU A 89 14.60 -9.50 4.62
CA LEU A 89 14.40 -8.51 5.68
C LEU A 89 14.00 -9.18 7.01
N GLN A 90 13.15 -10.21 6.96
CA GLN A 90 12.73 -10.97 8.15
C GLN A 90 13.92 -11.67 8.81
N THR A 91 14.83 -12.29 8.06
CA THR A 91 16.05 -12.91 8.62
C THR A 91 16.92 -11.91 9.38
N ARG A 92 16.87 -10.63 9.01
CA ARG A 92 17.57 -9.53 9.68
C ARG A 92 16.78 -8.93 10.85
N GLY A 93 15.59 -9.46 11.17
CA GLY A 93 14.70 -8.91 12.19
C GLY A 93 13.95 -7.64 11.77
N LEU A 94 14.04 -7.24 10.49
CA LEU A 94 13.50 -5.97 10.01
C LEU A 94 12.01 -6.01 9.66
N VAL A 95 11.47 -7.20 9.41
CA VAL A 95 10.06 -7.44 9.09
C VAL A 95 9.50 -8.49 10.05
N LYS A 96 8.33 -8.22 10.62
CA LYS A 96 7.61 -9.12 11.53
C LYS A 96 6.50 -9.84 10.76
N PHE A 97 6.49 -11.17 10.77
CA PHE A 97 5.40 -11.92 10.17
C PHE A 97 4.18 -11.96 11.10
N THR A 98 3.01 -11.62 10.58
CA THR A 98 1.73 -11.63 11.31
C THR A 98 0.79 -12.64 10.65
N PRO A 99 0.62 -13.84 11.21
CA PRO A 99 -0.21 -14.87 10.59
C PRO A 99 -1.68 -14.45 10.60
N VAL A 100 -2.30 -14.42 9.42
CA VAL A 100 -3.73 -14.16 9.28
C VAL A 100 -4.29 -14.92 8.08
N MET A 101 -5.50 -15.45 8.22
CA MET A 101 -6.23 -16.00 7.08
C MET A 101 -6.75 -14.84 6.23
N LEU A 102 -6.32 -14.71 4.97
CA LEU A 102 -6.68 -13.56 4.13
C LEU A 102 -8.20 -13.33 4.03
N ARG A 103 -8.98 -14.42 3.95
CA ARG A 103 -10.46 -14.37 3.94
C ARG A 103 -11.06 -13.78 5.23
N SER A 104 -10.35 -13.87 6.35
CA SER A 104 -10.85 -13.38 7.65
C SER A 104 -10.55 -11.90 7.88
N LEU A 105 -9.62 -11.28 7.13
CA LEU A 105 -9.24 -9.87 7.29
C LEU A 105 -10.43 -8.89 7.36
N PRO A 106 -11.50 -9.01 6.55
CA PRO A 106 -12.67 -8.15 6.70
C PRO A 106 -13.28 -8.20 8.11
N TYR A 107 -13.35 -9.37 8.75
CA TYR A 107 -13.86 -9.50 10.12
C TYR A 107 -12.86 -8.92 11.12
N GLN A 108 -11.57 -9.23 10.95
CA GLN A 108 -10.52 -8.71 11.83
C GLN A 108 -10.49 -7.17 11.90
N TYR A 109 -10.71 -6.50 10.76
CA TYR A 109 -10.82 -5.04 10.70
C TYR A 109 -12.13 -4.50 11.30
N ARG A 110 -13.26 -5.13 10.97
CA ARG A 110 -14.58 -4.68 11.43
C ARG A 110 -14.72 -4.80 12.95
N ASP A 111 -14.24 -5.91 13.48
CA ASP A 111 -14.35 -6.25 14.91
C ASP A 111 -13.16 -5.69 15.72
N ARG A 112 -12.30 -4.89 15.06
CA ARG A 112 -11.17 -4.16 15.64
C ARG A 112 -10.09 -5.05 16.29
N HIS A 113 -10.00 -6.31 15.88
CA HIS A 113 -8.88 -7.18 16.21
C HIS A 113 -7.58 -6.73 15.53
N ILE A 114 -7.69 -6.16 14.32
CA ILE A 114 -6.60 -5.43 13.66
C ILE A 114 -6.94 -3.94 13.70
N ARG A 115 -6.00 -3.16 14.26
CA ARG A 115 -6.08 -1.71 14.27
C ARG A 115 -5.53 -1.16 12.94
N CYS A 116 -6.23 -0.18 12.37
CA CYS A 116 -5.71 0.65 11.29
C CYS A 116 -6.27 2.06 11.43
N ASP A 117 -5.38 3.04 11.50
CA ASP A 117 -5.69 4.45 11.66
C ASP A 117 -5.66 5.16 10.30
N VAL A 118 -4.69 4.81 9.44
CA VAL A 118 -4.51 5.40 8.12
C VAL A 118 -4.39 4.32 7.05
N ALA A 119 -5.07 4.47 5.93
CA ALA A 119 -4.90 3.59 4.77
C ALA A 119 -4.33 4.36 3.58
N PHE A 120 -3.26 3.82 2.99
CA PHE A 120 -2.71 4.28 1.72
C PHE A 120 -3.21 3.35 0.63
N VAL A 121 -4.04 3.88 -0.28
CA VAL A 121 -4.82 3.07 -1.21
C VAL A 121 -4.52 3.53 -2.64
N PRO A 122 -3.89 2.70 -3.49
CA PRO A 122 -3.71 3.06 -4.88
C PRO A 122 -5.02 2.95 -5.65
N VAL A 123 -5.29 3.92 -6.50
CA VAL A 123 -6.51 3.98 -7.31
C VAL A 123 -6.23 4.43 -8.74
N SER A 124 -7.09 4.03 -9.69
CA SER A 124 -7.00 4.45 -11.09
C SER A 124 -7.32 5.94 -11.27
N LEU A 125 -7.21 6.46 -12.49
CA LEU A 125 -7.91 7.70 -12.84
C LEU A 125 -9.43 7.56 -12.66
N PRO A 126 -10.15 8.66 -12.34
CA PRO A 126 -11.60 8.64 -12.29
C PRO A 126 -12.20 8.44 -13.68
N ASP A 127 -13.34 7.77 -13.75
CA ASP A 127 -14.12 7.66 -14.98
C ASP A 127 -14.92 8.94 -15.29
N SER A 128 -15.66 8.93 -16.41
CA SER A 128 -16.52 10.05 -16.82
C SER A 128 -17.60 10.43 -15.79
N ARG A 129 -17.90 9.52 -14.84
CA ARG A 129 -18.86 9.72 -13.76
C ARG A 129 -18.16 10.07 -12.42
N GLY A 130 -16.83 10.16 -12.40
CA GLY A 130 -16.04 10.52 -11.22
C GLY A 130 -15.67 9.34 -10.31
N TYR A 131 -15.83 8.10 -10.75
CA TYR A 131 -15.49 6.91 -9.96
C TYR A 131 -14.05 6.45 -10.21
N TYR A 132 -13.32 6.24 -9.13
CA TYR A 132 -11.97 5.67 -9.13
C TYR A 132 -12.04 4.14 -8.95
N GLY A 133 -11.17 3.40 -9.63
CA GLY A 133 -11.05 1.94 -9.50
C GLY A 133 -9.97 1.53 -8.50
N LEU A 134 -10.18 0.42 -7.78
CA LEU A 134 -9.23 -0.15 -6.80
C LEU A 134 -8.15 -1.06 -7.42
N GLY A 135 -8.13 -1.20 -8.74
CA GLY A 135 -7.11 -1.97 -9.43
C GLY A 135 -7.18 -3.49 -9.23
N ILE A 136 -6.05 -4.14 -9.50
CA ILE A 136 -5.85 -5.59 -9.46
C ILE A 136 -5.70 -6.15 -8.03
N SER A 137 -5.35 -5.30 -7.06
CA SER A 137 -5.11 -5.68 -5.66
C SER A 137 -6.26 -5.28 -4.75
N ASN A 138 -7.48 -5.64 -5.13
CA ASN A 138 -8.66 -5.39 -4.32
C ASN A 138 -8.91 -6.57 -3.36
N TYR A 139 -8.39 -6.46 -2.14
CA TYR A 139 -8.62 -7.44 -1.07
C TYR A 139 -9.72 -6.94 -0.12
N THR A 140 -9.38 -6.29 1.00
CA THR A 140 -10.33 -5.87 2.05
C THR A 140 -10.55 -4.36 2.10
N TRP A 141 -10.17 -3.64 1.03
CA TRP A 141 -10.27 -2.17 0.97
C TRP A 141 -11.66 -1.65 1.33
N ARG A 142 -12.74 -2.30 0.86
CA ARG A 142 -14.11 -1.92 1.21
C ARG A 142 -14.34 -1.84 2.72
N THR A 143 -13.75 -2.74 3.48
CA THR A 143 -13.90 -2.79 4.94
C THR A 143 -12.99 -1.78 5.60
N ILE A 144 -11.70 -1.74 5.21
CA ILE A 144 -10.72 -0.79 5.75
C ILE A 144 -11.21 0.64 5.59
N LEU A 145 -11.68 1.02 4.40
CA LEU A 145 -12.18 2.36 4.09
C LEU A 145 -13.33 2.80 5.01
N LYS A 146 -14.07 1.86 5.62
CA LYS A 146 -15.14 2.16 6.59
C LYS A 146 -14.65 2.24 8.03
N CYS A 147 -13.48 1.67 8.32
CA CYS A 147 -12.95 1.51 9.67
C CYS A 147 -11.88 2.54 10.03
N VAL A 148 -11.09 3.00 9.05
CA VAL A 148 -9.92 3.86 9.29
C VAL A 148 -10.29 5.31 9.60
N ARG A 149 -9.40 5.98 10.32
CA ARG A 149 -9.54 7.41 10.61
C ARG A 149 -9.30 8.24 9.35
N THR A 150 -8.28 7.94 8.55
CA THR A 150 -7.94 8.71 7.35
C THR A 150 -7.64 7.78 6.17
N VAL A 151 -8.08 8.16 4.98
CA VAL A 151 -7.72 7.48 3.74
C VAL A 151 -6.92 8.44 2.86
N VAL A 152 -5.77 7.98 2.39
CA VAL A 152 -5.00 8.68 1.36
C VAL A 152 -5.07 7.84 0.09
N PHE A 153 -5.62 8.42 -0.97
CA PHE A 153 -5.61 7.76 -2.27
C PHE A 153 -4.40 8.21 -3.09
N GLU A 154 -3.59 7.23 -3.49
CA GLU A 154 -2.51 7.41 -4.45
C GLU A 154 -3.08 7.17 -5.86
N ILE A 155 -3.32 8.24 -6.63
CA ILE A 155 -3.86 8.10 -7.99
C ILE A 155 -2.73 7.67 -8.90
N ASN A 156 -2.85 6.45 -9.41
CA ASN A 156 -1.94 5.84 -10.38
C ASN A 156 -2.66 5.70 -11.72
N GLU A 157 -2.22 6.47 -12.71
CA GLU A 157 -2.84 6.50 -14.05
C GLU A 157 -2.74 5.20 -14.81
N ARG A 158 -1.77 4.36 -14.45
CA ARG A 158 -1.57 3.08 -15.10
C ARG A 158 -2.42 1.98 -14.45
N LEU A 159 -2.90 2.18 -13.21
CA LEU A 159 -3.65 1.17 -12.48
C LEU A 159 -4.95 0.87 -13.25
N PRO A 160 -5.18 -0.38 -13.68
CA PRO A 160 -6.33 -0.70 -14.52
C PRO A 160 -7.61 -0.54 -13.71
N ARG A 161 -8.65 -0.04 -14.37
CA ARG A 161 -9.99 0.00 -13.79
C ARG A 161 -10.67 -1.34 -14.05
N LEU A 162 -10.90 -2.10 -12.98
CA LEU A 162 -11.63 -3.35 -13.04
C LEU A 162 -13.09 -3.15 -12.60
N HIS A 163 -13.99 -3.91 -13.22
CA HIS A 163 -15.39 -3.96 -12.81
C HIS A 163 -15.54 -4.81 -11.54
N GLY A 164 -16.63 -4.61 -10.80
CA GLY A 164 -16.97 -5.40 -9.61
C GLY A 164 -16.98 -4.61 -8.30
N MET A 165 -16.43 -3.39 -8.29
CA MET A 165 -16.48 -2.47 -7.15
C MET A 165 -16.57 -1.00 -7.62
N ASP A 166 -17.77 -0.52 -7.90
CA ASP A 166 -18.04 0.89 -8.26
C ASP A 166 -18.25 1.74 -6.99
N PHE A 167 -17.20 2.02 -6.21
CA PHE A 167 -17.40 2.53 -4.83
C PHE A 167 -16.89 3.95 -4.54
N ILE A 168 -15.92 4.49 -5.30
CA ILE A 168 -15.23 5.71 -4.88
C ILE A 168 -15.98 7.01 -5.27
N GLY A 169 -17.15 6.92 -5.90
CA GLY A 169 -18.02 8.11 -6.08
C GLY A 169 -18.67 8.60 -4.78
N TYR A 170 -18.95 7.68 -3.83
CA TYR A 170 -19.73 7.99 -2.61
C TYR A 170 -18.89 8.09 -1.32
N MET A 171 -17.70 7.49 -1.27
CA MET A 171 -16.81 7.49 -0.08
C MET A 171 -15.82 8.67 -0.01
N LEU A 172 -16.00 9.72 -0.81
CA LEU A 172 -15.24 10.97 -0.69
C LEU A 172 -15.66 11.83 0.53
N ALA A 173 -16.46 11.27 1.42
CA ALA A 173 -17.01 11.93 2.59
C ALA A 173 -15.99 11.92 3.75
N ARG A 174 -15.44 13.12 3.99
CA ARG A 174 -14.90 13.68 5.24
C ARG A 174 -13.41 13.55 5.54
N ARG A 175 -12.65 12.55 5.07
CA ARG A 175 -11.23 12.37 5.48
C ARG A 175 -10.35 11.74 4.41
N THR A 176 -10.39 12.35 3.22
CA THR A 176 -9.70 11.85 2.02
C THR A 176 -8.68 12.86 1.54
N ILE A 177 -7.45 12.40 1.32
CA ILE A 177 -6.40 13.15 0.64
C ILE A 177 -6.13 12.48 -0.70
N LEU A 178 -6.07 13.27 -1.77
CA LEU A 178 -5.74 12.81 -3.11
C LEU A 178 -4.39 13.35 -3.51
N TRP A 179 -3.65 12.57 -4.29
CA TRP A 179 -2.56 13.10 -5.07
C TRP A 179 -2.40 12.35 -6.38
N ARG A 180 -1.79 13.00 -7.37
CA ARG A 180 -1.55 12.48 -8.71
C ARG A 180 -0.07 12.20 -8.90
N GLY A 181 0.30 10.92 -8.96
CA GLY A 181 1.64 10.46 -9.27
C GLY A 181 1.65 9.56 -10.50
N SER A 182 2.64 9.72 -11.38
CA SER A 182 2.91 8.74 -12.42
C SER A 182 4.08 7.87 -12.00
N MET A 183 3.87 6.55 -11.83
CA MET A 183 4.98 5.61 -11.67
C MET A 183 4.74 4.29 -12.41
N ASN A 184 5.83 3.56 -12.63
CA ASN A 184 5.87 2.34 -13.41
C ASN A 184 5.16 1.21 -12.67
N LEU A 185 4.10 0.64 -13.26
CA LEU A 185 3.51 -0.60 -12.75
C LEU A 185 4.53 -1.72 -12.69
N CYS A 186 4.45 -2.55 -11.65
CA CYS A 186 5.00 -3.90 -11.62
C CYS A 186 4.50 -4.78 -12.78
N LEU A 187 3.48 -4.36 -13.54
CA LEU A 187 2.95 -5.09 -14.70
C LEU A 187 3.99 -5.39 -15.77
N ASN A 188 5.05 -4.57 -15.90
CA ASN A 188 6.12 -4.86 -16.87
C ASN A 188 6.95 -6.10 -16.50
N ALA A 189 6.83 -6.64 -15.29
CA ALA A 189 7.49 -7.89 -14.90
C ALA A 189 6.65 -9.14 -15.20
N ALA A 190 5.34 -9.00 -15.45
CA ALA A 190 4.45 -10.13 -15.79
C ALA A 190 4.42 -10.43 -17.30
N ILE A 191 4.87 -9.49 -18.13
CA ILE A 191 5.06 -9.64 -19.57
C ILE A 191 6.55 -9.55 -19.82
N GLY A 192 7.21 -10.72 -19.79
CA GLY A 192 8.67 -10.82 -19.74
C GLY A 192 9.38 -10.07 -20.87
N SER A 193 10.45 -9.35 -20.52
CA SER A 193 11.55 -9.14 -21.45
C SER A 193 12.22 -10.49 -21.74
N PRO A 194 12.61 -10.81 -22.98
CA PRO A 194 13.29 -12.06 -23.28
C PRO A 194 14.68 -12.03 -22.65
N VAL A 195 14.81 -12.66 -21.48
CA VAL A 195 16.12 -13.04 -20.94
C VAL A 195 16.54 -14.29 -21.71
N GLU A 196 17.60 -14.17 -22.49
CA GLU A 196 18.27 -15.30 -23.12
C GLU A 196 18.55 -16.40 -22.07
N ARG A 197 17.86 -17.53 -22.22
CA ARG A 197 18.16 -18.77 -21.50
C ARG A 197 19.56 -19.23 -21.91
N THR A 198 20.56 -18.98 -21.08
CA THR A 198 21.72 -19.86 -21.00
C THR A 198 21.42 -20.94 -19.97
N LEU A 199 20.85 -22.06 -20.46
CA LEU A 199 20.74 -23.30 -19.71
C LEU A 199 22.15 -23.87 -19.52
N ARG A 200 22.72 -23.77 -18.32
CA ARG A 200 23.73 -24.71 -17.85
C ARG A 200 23.06 -25.60 -16.81
N SER A 201 22.93 -26.89 -17.13
CA SER A 201 22.41 -27.90 -16.21
C SER A 201 23.40 -28.12 -15.07
N PRO A 202 22.97 -28.12 -13.79
CA PRO A 202 23.74 -28.71 -12.72
C PRO A 202 23.54 -30.23 -12.77
N SER A 203 24.59 -30.97 -13.10
CA SER A 203 24.66 -32.40 -12.79
C SER A 203 24.76 -32.54 -11.28
N TRP A 204 23.82 -33.26 -10.69
CA TRP A 204 23.85 -33.72 -9.32
C TRP A 204 25.20 -34.40 -9.00
N TRP A 205 26.00 -33.78 -8.13
CA TRP A 205 26.80 -34.31 -7.00
C TRP A 205 27.43 -33.11 -6.27
#